data_AF-A0AAU2PIJ6-F1
#
_entry.id   AF-A0AAU2PIJ6-F1
#
_cell.length_a   1.000
_cell.length_b   1.000
_cell.length_c   1.000
_cell.angle_alpha   90.00
_cell.angle_beta   90.00
_cell.angle_gamma   90.00
#
_symmetry.space_group_name_H-M   'P 1'
#
loop_
_entity.id
_entity.type
_entity.pdbx_description
1 polymer ?
#
loop_
_entity_poly.entity_id
_entity_poly.type
_entity_poly.pdbx_seq_one_letter_code
_entity_poly.pdbx_strand_id
1 'polypeptide(L)'
;MALERNDIEQILSEIWEDLLDVDVEPDDDFFELGGYSLLIVNVVTEARKRGLEMAANDIYTHKTPSAIASALGGSGTAANAVPAGADPDFSTVWETGLSPMRTAPSPTLVPLAPEGTGTPVFCFHWGTGNVRFMAELVDSFRGERPAYGLEMAGLWGRERPALSIVEMASRYLKEIRTVQPEGPYLFVGPCAGGRIAYEIARQLEESGERVAVLAVINTMPPGTTELDAAWGLRELYDFRLTSLRDRYEVPDLFTDQERVMRGMVDIAWLDEDVDPADLHWRQAVWAAGVFAQEHYEPRPYGGEVTVIQLAEDADRPEADWSSLAGSTETHAFTSAGTLALLRDAAVAEIIAKKLASHGA
;
A
#
# COMPACT_ATOMS: atom_id res chain seq x y z
N MET A 1 -3.71 -38.45 11.55
CA MET A 1 -2.36 -38.78 12.05
C MET A 1 -1.46 -37.67 11.57
N ALA A 2 -0.52 -37.21 12.38
CA ALA A 2 0.54 -36.33 11.88
C ALA A 2 1.35 -37.14 10.86
N LEU A 3 1.71 -36.52 9.74
CA LEU A 3 2.63 -37.13 8.77
C LEU A 3 4.04 -37.11 9.39
N GLU A 4 4.74 -38.23 9.30
CA GLU A 4 6.14 -38.30 9.74
C GLU A 4 7.02 -37.57 8.73
N ARG A 5 8.20 -37.09 9.15
CA ARG A 5 9.12 -36.34 8.29
C ARG A 5 9.33 -36.99 6.92
N ASN A 6 9.62 -38.29 6.88
CA ASN A 6 9.86 -39.01 5.63
C ASN A 6 8.62 -39.06 4.72
N ASP A 7 7.41 -39.07 5.28
CA ASP A 7 6.17 -39.03 4.50
C ASP A 7 5.98 -37.64 3.86
N ILE A 8 6.34 -36.58 4.59
CA ILE A 8 6.28 -35.20 4.08
C ILE A 8 7.30 -34.99 2.95
N GLU A 9 8.53 -35.47 3.12
CA GLU A 9 9.58 -35.42 2.08
C GLU A 9 9.08 -36.10 0.81
N GLN A 10 8.55 -37.32 0.93
CA GLN A 10 8.06 -38.08 -0.21
C GLN A 10 6.88 -37.39 -0.91
N ILE A 11 5.91 -36.87 -0.15
CA ILE A 11 4.76 -36.15 -0.73
C ILE A 11 5.22 -34.93 -1.52
N LEU A 12 6.18 -34.17 -1.00
CA LEU A 12 6.69 -32.96 -1.66
C LEU A 12 7.48 -33.29 -2.92
N SER A 13 8.38 -34.28 -2.86
CA SER A 13 9.11 -34.75 -4.04
C SER A 13 8.15 -35.18 -5.15
N GLU A 14 7.15 -36.01 -4.86
CA GLU A 14 6.16 -36.45 -5.86
C GLU A 14 5.37 -35.29 -6.47
N ILE A 15 4.96 -34.30 -5.67
CA ILE A 15 4.25 -33.11 -6.17
C ILE A 15 5.17 -32.28 -7.08
N TRP A 16 6.45 -32.18 -6.74
CA TRP A 16 7.41 -31.38 -7.50
C TRP A 16 7.77 -32.06 -8.81
N GLU A 17 7.96 -33.38 -8.82
CA GLU A 17 8.14 -34.18 -10.03
C GLU A 17 6.95 -33.99 -10.99
N ASP A 18 5.73 -34.12 -10.48
CA ASP A 18 4.49 -33.95 -11.26
C ASP A 18 4.35 -32.54 -11.88
N LEU A 19 4.83 -31.50 -11.19
CA LEU A 19 4.65 -30.10 -11.58
C LEU A 19 5.81 -29.52 -12.41
N LEU A 20 7.03 -30.03 -12.21
CA LEU A 20 8.25 -29.55 -12.85
C LEU A 20 8.70 -30.45 -14.01
N ASP A 21 8.13 -31.65 -14.16
CA ASP A 21 8.47 -32.63 -15.20
C ASP A 21 9.96 -33.02 -15.19
N VAL A 22 10.52 -33.18 -13.99
CA VAL A 22 11.90 -33.58 -13.69
C VAL A 22 11.92 -34.56 -12.53
N ASP A 23 12.96 -35.40 -12.42
CA ASP A 23 13.19 -36.21 -11.21
C ASP A 23 13.64 -35.29 -10.06
N VAL A 24 13.14 -35.49 -8.83
CA VAL A 24 13.42 -34.62 -7.67
C VAL A 24 13.99 -35.40 -6.50
N GLU A 25 15.23 -35.09 -6.10
CA GLU A 25 15.84 -35.58 -4.87
C GLU A 25 15.43 -34.73 -3.64
N PRO A 26 15.48 -35.28 -2.41
CA PRO A 26 15.01 -34.56 -1.21
C PRO A 26 15.75 -33.26 -0.88
N ASP A 27 16.96 -33.06 -1.40
CA ASP A 27 17.76 -31.85 -1.16
C ASP A 27 17.82 -30.94 -2.40
N ASP A 28 17.04 -31.22 -3.46
CA ASP A 28 16.95 -30.36 -4.63
C ASP A 28 16.18 -29.07 -4.32
N ASP A 29 16.71 -27.94 -4.79
CA ASP A 29 16.09 -26.63 -4.62
C ASP A 29 14.98 -26.40 -5.67
N PHE A 30 13.77 -26.09 -5.19
CA PHE A 30 12.58 -25.86 -6.01
C PHE A 30 12.80 -24.87 -7.16
N PHE A 31 13.57 -23.80 -6.90
CA PHE A 31 13.79 -22.73 -7.86
C PHE A 31 14.91 -23.07 -8.84
N GLU A 32 15.92 -23.84 -8.41
CA GLU A 32 16.97 -24.33 -9.30
C GLU A 32 16.44 -25.37 -10.30
N LEU A 33 15.41 -26.12 -9.91
CA LEU A 33 14.66 -27.02 -10.80
C LEU A 33 13.69 -26.31 -11.76
N GLY A 34 13.63 -24.97 -11.72
CA GLY A 34 12.79 -24.16 -12.61
C GLY A 34 11.41 -23.81 -12.05
N GLY A 35 11.18 -24.00 -10.76
CA GLY A 35 9.97 -23.56 -10.07
C GLY A 35 9.81 -22.04 -9.98
N TYR A 36 8.57 -21.58 -9.99
CA TYR A 36 8.22 -20.15 -9.93
C TYR A 36 6.91 -19.91 -9.16
N SER A 37 6.59 -18.66 -8.85
CA SER A 37 5.57 -18.27 -7.87
C SER A 37 4.16 -18.85 -8.11
N LEU A 38 3.76 -19.09 -9.36
CA LEU A 38 2.46 -19.71 -9.66
C LEU A 38 2.45 -21.22 -9.37
N LEU A 39 3.58 -21.91 -9.57
CA LEU A 39 3.70 -23.34 -9.25
C LEU A 39 3.63 -23.58 -7.75
N ILE A 40 4.14 -22.66 -6.93
CA ILE A 40 4.05 -22.72 -5.46
C ILE A 40 2.60 -22.81 -4.97
N VAL A 41 1.68 -22.09 -5.62
CA VAL A 41 0.24 -22.16 -5.31
C VAL A 41 -0.32 -23.56 -5.61
N ASN A 42 0.12 -24.18 -6.71
CA ASN A 42 -0.28 -25.54 -7.06
C ASN A 42 0.33 -26.58 -6.10
N VAL A 43 1.60 -26.40 -5.69
CA VAL A 43 2.25 -27.27 -4.70
C VAL A 43 1.46 -27.28 -3.39
N VAL A 44 1.12 -26.10 -2.86
CA VAL A 44 0.32 -25.99 -1.62
C VAL A 44 -1.06 -26.64 -1.79
N THR A 45 -1.67 -26.48 -2.96
CA THR A 45 -2.99 -27.06 -3.26
C THR A 45 -2.94 -28.60 -3.31
N GLU A 46 -1.93 -29.17 -3.96
CA GLU A 46 -1.75 -30.63 -4.05
C GLU A 46 -1.30 -31.24 -2.71
N ALA A 47 -0.43 -30.55 -1.97
CA ALA A 47 -0.01 -30.96 -0.63
C ALA A 47 -1.23 -31.09 0.30
N ARG A 48 -2.13 -30.10 0.26
CA ARG A 48 -3.36 -30.13 1.05
C ARG A 48 -4.28 -31.30 0.69
N LYS A 49 -4.41 -31.63 -0.60
CA LYS A 49 -5.19 -32.81 -1.04
C LYS A 49 -4.61 -34.12 -0.51
N ARG A 50 -3.29 -34.17 -0.29
CA ARG A 50 -2.56 -35.30 0.29
C ARG A 50 -2.48 -35.24 1.83
N GLY A 51 -3.17 -34.28 2.46
CA GLY A 51 -3.25 -34.15 3.92
C GLY A 51 -2.05 -33.45 4.56
N LEU A 52 -1.17 -32.86 3.76
CA LEU A 52 -0.05 -32.03 4.20
C LEU A 52 -0.49 -30.56 4.23
N GLU A 53 -0.60 -29.99 5.42
CA GLU A 53 -0.85 -28.56 5.60
C GLU A 53 0.49 -27.81 5.58
N MET A 54 0.67 -26.92 4.62
CA MET A 54 1.86 -26.09 4.43
C MET A 54 1.48 -24.73 3.84
N ALA A 55 2.34 -23.73 4.03
CA ALA A 55 2.22 -22.41 3.42
C ALA A 55 3.15 -22.27 2.21
N ALA A 56 2.79 -21.38 1.28
CA ALA A 56 3.66 -21.01 0.16
C ALA A 56 5.05 -20.53 0.64
N ASN A 57 5.10 -19.85 1.79
CA ASN A 57 6.32 -19.33 2.39
C ASN A 57 7.30 -20.43 2.82
N ASP A 58 6.81 -21.65 3.11
CA ASP A 58 7.68 -22.76 3.51
C ASP A 58 8.62 -23.14 2.37
N ILE A 59 8.16 -23.02 1.11
CA ILE A 59 8.98 -23.26 -0.09
C ILE A 59 10.02 -22.16 -0.27
N TYR A 60 9.66 -20.89 -0.06
CA TYR A 60 10.63 -19.79 -0.16
C TYR A 60 11.72 -19.85 0.92
N THR A 61 11.34 -20.27 2.14
CA THR A 61 12.23 -20.29 3.30
C THR A 61 13.14 -21.50 3.32
N HIS A 62 12.59 -22.69 3.05
CA HIS A 62 13.30 -23.96 3.22
C HIS A 62 13.77 -24.58 1.90
N LYS A 63 13.15 -24.19 0.77
CA LYS A 63 13.57 -24.44 -0.62
C LYS A 63 13.68 -25.89 -1.09
N THR A 64 13.86 -26.88 -0.21
CA THR A 64 13.99 -28.30 -0.54
C THR A 64 12.96 -29.16 0.21
N PRO A 65 12.56 -30.33 -0.33
CA PRO A 65 11.61 -31.23 0.34
C PRO A 65 12.06 -31.65 1.74
N SER A 66 13.34 -31.99 1.91
CA SER A 66 14.00 -32.38 3.17
C SER A 66 13.97 -31.27 4.22
N ALA A 67 14.23 -30.03 3.81
CA ALA A 67 14.21 -28.88 4.71
C ALA A 67 12.78 -28.51 5.12
N ILE A 68 11.82 -28.56 4.18
CA ILE A 68 10.40 -28.32 4.48
C ILE A 68 9.87 -29.41 5.42
N ALA A 69 10.15 -30.67 5.15
CA ALA A 69 9.73 -31.77 6.00
C ALA A 69 10.38 -31.74 7.39
N SER A 70 11.62 -31.27 7.50
CA SER A 70 12.27 -31.05 8.80
C SER A 70 11.57 -29.94 9.58
N ALA A 71 11.11 -28.88 8.91
CA ALA A 71 10.35 -27.81 9.53
C ALA A 71 8.95 -28.25 9.98
N LEU A 72 8.27 -29.07 9.17
CA LEU A 72 6.89 -29.50 9.41
C LEU A 72 6.78 -30.76 10.31
N GLY A 73 7.74 -31.68 10.21
CA GLY A 73 7.78 -32.96 10.95
C GLY A 73 8.07 -32.83 12.46
N GLY A 74 8.29 -31.62 12.96
CA GLY A 74 8.60 -31.33 14.36
C GLY A 74 7.41 -31.00 15.27
N SER A 75 6.17 -30.93 14.77
CA SER A 75 5.05 -30.45 15.60
C SER A 75 3.68 -31.02 15.22
N GLY A 76 3.33 -32.14 15.86
CA GLY A 76 1.93 -32.50 16.03
C GLY A 76 1.27 -31.54 17.03
N THR A 77 0.13 -30.96 16.62
CA THR A 77 -0.88 -30.16 17.35
C THR A 77 -0.69 -28.63 17.44
N ALA A 78 -1.41 -27.90 16.58
CA ALA A 78 -2.31 -26.78 16.93
C ALA A 78 -3.13 -26.42 15.67
N ALA A 79 -4.25 -27.08 15.37
CA ALA A 79 -5.58 -26.65 15.81
C ALA A 79 -5.67 -25.14 16.15
N ASN A 80 -6.35 -24.41 15.27
CA ASN A 80 -7.00 -23.12 15.50
C ASN A 80 -7.27 -22.78 16.98
N ALA A 81 -6.33 -22.06 17.57
CA ALA A 81 -6.54 -21.12 18.66
C ALA A 81 -5.34 -20.16 18.60
N VAL A 82 -5.59 -18.91 18.23
CA VAL A 82 -4.62 -17.83 18.47
C VAL A 82 -4.31 -17.90 19.98
N PRO A 83 -3.05 -18.10 20.40
CA PRO A 83 -2.70 -17.99 21.80
C PRO A 83 -3.16 -16.61 22.28
N ALA A 84 -3.86 -16.53 23.41
CA ALA A 84 -4.12 -15.23 24.01
C ALA A 84 -2.77 -14.54 24.26
N GLY A 85 -2.50 -13.45 23.53
CA GLY A 85 -1.26 -12.66 23.64
C GLY A 85 -0.25 -12.82 22.49
N ALA A 86 -0.68 -13.06 21.25
CA ALA A 86 0.17 -13.00 20.06
C ALA A 86 -0.54 -12.27 18.91
N ASP A 87 0.22 -11.49 18.13
CA ASP A 87 -0.28 -10.84 16.93
C ASP A 87 -0.82 -11.87 15.92
N PRO A 88 -2.00 -11.64 15.33
CA PRO A 88 -2.56 -12.53 14.33
C PRO A 88 -1.68 -12.57 13.07
N ASP A 89 -1.59 -13.75 12.46
CA ASP A 89 -0.91 -13.96 11.19
C ASP A 89 -1.52 -13.10 10.07
N PHE A 90 -0.68 -12.59 9.15
CA PHE A 90 -1.15 -11.82 8.00
C PHE A 90 -2.27 -12.53 7.23
N SER A 91 -2.14 -13.83 6.97
CA SER A 91 -3.15 -14.59 6.22
C SER A 91 -4.49 -14.61 6.96
N THR A 92 -4.47 -14.78 8.28
CA THR A 92 -5.67 -14.76 9.12
C THR A 92 -6.37 -13.40 9.03
N VAL A 93 -5.61 -12.31 9.11
CA VAL A 93 -6.16 -10.95 9.00
C VAL A 93 -6.72 -10.69 7.60
N TRP A 94 -5.93 -11.00 6.57
CA TRP A 94 -6.27 -10.77 5.17
C TRP A 94 -7.51 -11.56 4.74
N GLU A 95 -7.66 -12.80 5.23
CA GLU A 95 -8.80 -13.66 4.96
C GLU A 95 -10.13 -13.10 5.50
N THR A 96 -10.10 -12.29 6.56
CA THR A 96 -11.30 -11.58 7.02
C THR A 96 -11.78 -10.48 6.07
N GLY A 97 -10.93 -10.09 5.11
CA GLY A 97 -11.22 -9.05 4.14
C GLY A 97 -12.24 -9.47 3.08
N LEU A 98 -13.19 -8.58 2.80
CA LEU A 98 -14.15 -8.66 1.70
C LEU A 98 -13.43 -8.44 0.37
N SER A 99 -13.66 -9.33 -0.59
CA SER A 99 -13.17 -9.16 -1.96
C SER A 99 -14.05 -8.15 -2.71
N PRO A 100 -13.48 -7.12 -3.36
CA PRO A 100 -14.23 -6.15 -4.15
C PRO A 100 -14.95 -6.78 -5.36
N MET A 101 -14.61 -8.01 -5.76
CA MET A 101 -15.35 -8.77 -6.77
C MET A 101 -16.65 -9.41 -6.25
N ARG A 102 -16.81 -9.52 -4.93
CA ARG A 102 -17.94 -10.24 -4.29
C ARG A 102 -18.95 -9.32 -3.64
N THR A 103 -18.61 -8.04 -3.45
CA THR A 103 -19.46 -7.02 -2.83
C THR A 103 -19.36 -5.71 -3.61
N ALA A 104 -20.39 -4.86 -3.54
CA ALA A 104 -20.27 -3.51 -4.10
C ALA A 104 -19.12 -2.77 -3.39
N PRO A 105 -18.19 -2.15 -4.15
CA PRO A 105 -17.06 -1.45 -3.56
C PRO A 105 -17.51 -0.24 -2.74
N SER A 106 -16.85 -0.01 -1.61
CA SER A 106 -17.08 1.16 -0.76
C SER A 106 -16.60 2.42 -1.49
N PRO A 107 -17.31 3.56 -1.37
CA PRO A 107 -16.84 4.82 -1.93
C PRO A 107 -15.51 5.21 -1.28
N THR A 108 -14.58 5.68 -2.10
CA THR A 108 -13.25 6.15 -1.68
C THR A 108 -13.16 7.67 -1.73
N LEU A 109 -14.01 8.31 -2.54
CA LEU A 109 -14.13 9.76 -2.63
C LEU A 109 -15.00 10.33 -1.49
N VAL A 110 -14.41 11.19 -0.67
CA VAL A 110 -15.07 11.87 0.44
C VAL A 110 -15.01 13.40 0.30
N PRO A 111 -16.06 14.14 0.68
CA PRO A 111 -16.01 15.59 0.69
C PRO A 111 -15.12 16.10 1.84
N LEU A 112 -14.21 17.03 1.55
CA LEU A 112 -13.42 17.76 2.57
C LEU A 112 -13.94 19.19 2.75
N ALA A 113 -14.28 19.84 1.64
CA ALA A 113 -14.92 21.15 1.58
C ALA A 113 -15.72 21.24 0.27
N PRO A 114 -16.96 20.73 0.20
CA PRO A 114 -17.71 20.65 -1.06
C PRO A 114 -18.24 22.00 -1.56
N GLU A 115 -18.10 23.07 -0.78
CA GLU A 115 -18.48 24.44 -1.13
C GLU A 115 -17.53 25.10 -2.15
N GLY A 116 -17.98 26.23 -2.72
CA GLY A 116 -17.23 26.99 -3.71
C GLY A 116 -17.65 26.69 -5.15
N THR A 117 -17.09 27.41 -6.10
CA THR A 117 -17.49 27.33 -7.52
C THR A 117 -16.35 27.11 -8.49
N GLY A 118 -15.09 27.26 -8.06
CA GLY A 118 -13.94 26.97 -8.92
C GLY A 118 -13.78 25.48 -9.22
N THR A 119 -12.83 25.15 -10.11
CA THR A 119 -12.48 23.76 -10.46
C THR A 119 -12.14 22.95 -9.20
N PRO A 120 -12.79 21.79 -8.98
CA PRO A 120 -12.52 20.92 -7.84
C PRO A 120 -11.06 20.51 -7.68
N VAL A 121 -10.62 20.39 -6.43
CA VAL A 121 -9.31 19.82 -6.06
C VAL A 121 -9.51 18.43 -5.48
N PHE A 122 -8.72 17.47 -5.94
CA PHE A 122 -8.71 16.12 -5.41
C PHE A 122 -7.41 15.87 -4.62
N CYS A 123 -7.57 15.59 -3.33
CA CYS A 123 -6.50 15.32 -2.37
C CYS A 123 -6.36 13.81 -2.18
N PHE A 124 -5.13 13.31 -2.12
CA PHE A 124 -4.86 11.87 -2.02
C PHE A 124 -4.40 11.48 -0.61
N HIS A 125 -4.80 10.29 -0.16
CA HIS A 125 -4.31 9.71 1.08
C HIS A 125 -2.80 9.46 1.05
N TRP A 126 -2.18 9.37 2.23
CA TRP A 126 -0.82 8.79 2.36
C TRP A 126 -0.88 7.28 2.66
N GLY A 127 0.24 6.65 3.00
CA GLY A 127 0.36 5.17 3.08
C GLY A 127 -0.60 4.45 4.04
N THR A 128 -1.15 5.13 5.05
CA THR A 128 -2.14 4.53 5.98
C THR A 128 -3.60 4.69 5.53
N GLY A 129 -3.84 5.41 4.43
CA GLY A 129 -5.12 5.41 3.72
C GLY A 129 -6.12 6.51 4.08
N ASN A 130 -5.95 7.24 5.18
CA ASN A 130 -6.78 8.40 5.52
C ASN A 130 -6.34 9.66 4.76
N VAL A 131 -7.22 10.66 4.68
CA VAL A 131 -6.96 11.92 3.95
C VAL A 131 -7.34 13.18 4.74
N ARG A 132 -8.00 13.05 5.90
CA ARG A 132 -8.50 14.19 6.68
C ARG A 132 -7.41 15.07 7.28
N PHE A 133 -6.18 14.55 7.40
CA PHE A 133 -5.01 15.35 7.79
C PHE A 133 -4.76 16.54 6.84
N MET A 134 -5.33 16.53 5.63
CA MET A 134 -5.26 17.63 4.65
C MET A 134 -6.15 18.83 5.00
N ALA A 135 -6.96 18.77 6.07
CA ALA A 135 -7.93 19.81 6.42
C ALA A 135 -7.32 21.21 6.51
N GLU A 136 -6.16 21.36 7.16
CA GLU A 136 -5.49 22.66 7.30
C GLU A 136 -5.06 23.25 5.94
N LEU A 137 -4.57 22.39 5.04
CA LEU A 137 -4.25 22.81 3.67
C LEU A 137 -5.53 23.18 2.89
N VAL A 138 -6.59 22.38 3.00
CA VAL A 138 -7.88 22.64 2.35
C VAL A 138 -8.51 23.95 2.83
N ASP A 139 -8.35 24.29 4.11
CA ASP A 139 -8.85 25.53 4.69
C ASP A 139 -8.22 26.78 4.03
N SER A 140 -7.01 26.68 3.46
CA SER A 140 -6.36 27.80 2.75
C SER A 140 -7.07 28.23 1.46
N PHE A 141 -7.91 27.38 0.87
CA PHE A 141 -8.69 27.68 -0.35
C PHE A 141 -10.18 27.32 -0.21
N ARG A 142 -10.64 27.10 1.02
CA ARG A 142 -12.03 26.77 1.34
C ARG A 142 -12.97 27.89 0.89
N GLY A 143 -14.09 27.50 0.28
CA GLY A 143 -15.11 28.44 -0.20
C GLY A 143 -14.82 29.03 -1.57
N GLU A 144 -13.59 28.96 -2.07
CA GLU A 144 -13.27 29.35 -3.45
C GLU A 144 -13.63 28.23 -4.44
N ARG A 145 -13.33 26.98 -4.08
CA ARG A 145 -13.55 25.79 -4.91
C ARG A 145 -13.82 24.54 -4.06
N PRO A 146 -14.53 23.55 -4.62
CA PRO A 146 -14.74 22.28 -3.93
C PRO A 146 -13.42 21.52 -3.73
N ALA A 147 -13.31 20.82 -2.59
CA ALA A 147 -12.22 19.94 -2.26
C ALA A 147 -12.74 18.55 -1.86
N TYR A 148 -12.18 17.52 -2.47
CA TYR A 148 -12.51 16.13 -2.18
C TYR A 148 -11.25 15.34 -1.85
N GLY A 149 -11.36 14.40 -0.92
CA GLY A 149 -10.29 13.48 -0.54
C GLY A 149 -10.53 12.10 -1.12
N LEU A 150 -9.45 11.39 -1.46
CA LEU A 150 -9.48 9.97 -1.80
C LEU A 150 -8.86 9.16 -0.68
N GLU A 151 -9.66 8.26 -0.13
CA GLU A 151 -9.27 7.33 0.92
C GLU A 151 -8.99 5.95 0.36
N MET A 152 -8.09 5.21 1.01
CA MET A 152 -7.77 3.85 0.59
C MET A 152 -8.96 2.92 0.79
N ALA A 153 -9.22 2.05 -0.18
CA ALA A 153 -10.22 1.00 -0.03
C ALA A 153 -9.88 0.11 1.18
N GLY A 154 -10.89 -0.17 1.99
CA GLY A 154 -10.69 -0.85 3.26
C GLY A 154 -10.27 0.07 4.39
N LEU A 155 -10.16 1.40 4.21
CA LEU A 155 -10.03 2.35 5.32
C LEU A 155 -11.23 2.23 6.28
N TRP A 156 -12.43 2.19 5.69
CA TRP A 156 -13.68 1.97 6.39
C TRP A 156 -14.19 0.55 6.10
N GLY A 157 -14.27 -0.27 7.15
CA GLY A 157 -14.61 -1.67 7.03
C GLY A 157 -13.46 -2.52 6.48
N ARG A 158 -13.78 -3.73 6.02
CA ARG A 158 -12.79 -4.77 5.69
C ARG A 158 -12.66 -5.07 4.20
N GLU A 159 -12.82 -4.10 3.32
CA GLU A 159 -12.59 -4.31 1.89
C GLU A 159 -11.09 -4.45 1.58
N ARG A 160 -10.67 -5.49 0.85
CA ARG A 160 -9.27 -5.62 0.45
C ARG A 160 -8.91 -4.54 -0.58
N PRO A 161 -7.86 -3.74 -0.34
CA PRO A 161 -7.38 -2.78 -1.32
C PRO A 161 -6.80 -3.49 -2.55
N ALA A 162 -6.69 -2.74 -3.64
CA ALA A 162 -5.92 -3.19 -4.80
C ALA A 162 -4.44 -3.35 -4.43
N LEU A 163 -3.72 -4.18 -5.17
CA LEU A 163 -2.28 -4.42 -4.98
C LEU A 163 -1.44 -3.77 -6.09
N SER A 164 -2.04 -2.85 -6.85
CA SER A 164 -1.41 -2.14 -7.96
C SER A 164 -1.82 -0.67 -7.94
N ILE A 165 -0.83 0.23 -8.09
CA ILE A 165 -1.06 1.67 -8.21
C ILE A 165 -1.93 1.98 -9.42
N VAL A 166 -1.76 1.26 -10.54
CA VAL A 166 -2.54 1.45 -11.77
C VAL A 166 -4.02 1.13 -11.55
N GLU A 167 -4.31 0.06 -10.81
CA GLU A 167 -5.68 -0.33 -10.46
C GLU A 167 -6.32 0.64 -9.46
N MET A 168 -5.58 1.08 -8.44
CA MET A 168 -6.04 2.11 -7.50
C MET A 168 -6.38 3.40 -8.25
N ALA A 169 -5.45 3.89 -9.07
CA ALA A 169 -5.62 5.07 -9.89
C ALA A 169 -6.85 4.96 -10.80
N SER A 170 -7.07 3.81 -11.44
CA SER A 170 -8.23 3.57 -12.30
C SER A 170 -9.56 3.65 -11.53
N ARG A 171 -9.61 3.08 -10.32
CA ARG A 171 -10.79 3.15 -9.44
C ARG A 171 -11.06 4.59 -9.01
N TYR A 172 -10.02 5.27 -8.53
CA TYR A 172 -10.09 6.65 -8.07
C TYR A 172 -10.52 7.60 -9.19
N LEU A 173 -9.96 7.46 -10.39
CA LEU A 173 -10.33 8.25 -11.55
C LEU A 173 -11.81 8.05 -11.93
N LYS A 174 -12.34 6.83 -11.79
CA LYS A 174 -13.77 6.57 -12.01
C LYS A 174 -14.65 7.35 -11.03
N GLU A 175 -14.27 7.44 -9.75
CA GLU A 175 -15.00 8.22 -8.75
C GLU A 175 -14.82 9.73 -8.98
N ILE A 176 -13.61 10.20 -9.27
CA ILE A 176 -13.31 11.60 -9.64
C ILE A 176 -14.24 12.06 -10.78
N ARG A 177 -14.40 11.24 -11.82
CA ARG A 177 -15.26 11.55 -12.99
C ARG A 177 -16.75 11.66 -12.67
N THR A 178 -17.20 11.17 -11.51
CA THR A 178 -18.59 11.39 -11.06
C THR A 178 -18.82 12.80 -10.57
N VAL A 179 -17.76 13.49 -10.11
CA VAL A 179 -17.78 14.89 -9.68
C VAL A 179 -17.38 15.82 -10.83
N GLN A 180 -16.32 15.46 -11.56
CA GLN A 180 -15.79 16.25 -12.66
C GLN A 180 -15.52 15.34 -13.87
N PRO A 181 -16.45 15.28 -14.85
CA PRO A 181 -16.33 14.36 -15.99
C PRO A 181 -15.17 14.67 -16.94
N GLU A 182 -14.81 15.95 -17.07
CA GLU A 182 -13.82 16.46 -18.02
C GLU A 182 -12.83 17.41 -17.32
N GLY A 183 -11.61 17.50 -17.83
CA GLY A 183 -10.57 18.37 -17.30
C GLY A 183 -10.84 19.87 -17.49
N PRO A 184 -9.96 20.74 -16.98
CA PRO A 184 -8.68 20.39 -16.37
C PRO A 184 -8.82 19.87 -14.93
N TYR A 185 -8.00 18.89 -14.55
CA TYR A 185 -7.97 18.33 -13.19
C TYR A 185 -6.90 18.99 -12.31
N LEU A 186 -7.15 19.04 -10.99
CA LEU A 186 -6.25 19.60 -9.98
C LEU A 186 -6.02 18.57 -8.88
N PHE A 187 -4.77 18.13 -8.72
CA PHE A 187 -4.39 17.06 -7.81
C PHE A 187 -3.34 17.52 -6.80
N VAL A 188 -3.52 17.10 -5.55
CA VAL A 188 -2.56 17.30 -4.46
C VAL A 188 -2.38 16.00 -3.69
N GLY A 189 -1.19 15.41 -3.74
CA GLY A 189 -0.92 14.10 -3.11
C GLY A 189 0.38 14.07 -2.31
N PRO A 190 0.36 13.71 -1.03
CA PRO A 190 1.57 13.46 -0.25
C PRO A 190 2.02 12.00 -0.33
N CYS A 191 3.33 11.76 -0.26
CA CYS A 191 3.92 10.42 -0.16
C CYS A 191 3.31 9.43 -1.20
N ALA A 192 2.79 8.28 -0.76
CA ALA A 192 2.12 7.29 -1.61
C ALA A 192 0.98 7.91 -2.47
N GLY A 193 0.23 8.86 -1.91
CA GLY A 193 -0.82 9.57 -2.63
C GLY A 193 -0.31 10.40 -3.80
N GLY A 194 0.90 10.95 -3.71
CA GLY A 194 1.54 11.65 -4.81
C GLY A 194 1.86 10.73 -5.99
N ARG A 195 2.30 9.48 -5.72
CA ARG A 195 2.54 8.46 -6.75
C ARG A 195 1.23 8.01 -7.42
N ILE A 196 0.14 7.89 -6.66
CA ILE A 196 -1.19 7.57 -7.21
C ILE A 196 -1.72 8.73 -8.05
N ALA A 197 -1.60 9.97 -7.58
CA ALA A 197 -1.99 11.16 -8.32
C ALA A 197 -1.22 11.29 -9.65
N TYR A 198 0.07 10.97 -9.65
CA TYR A 198 0.90 10.89 -10.84
C TYR A 198 0.37 9.86 -11.84
N GLU A 199 0.05 8.64 -11.40
CA GLU A 199 -0.51 7.61 -12.29
C GLU A 199 -1.88 8.03 -12.86
N ILE A 200 -2.73 8.70 -12.07
CA ILE A 200 -3.99 9.25 -12.60
C ILE A 200 -3.72 10.33 -13.65
N ALA A 201 -2.77 11.23 -13.42
CA ALA A 201 -2.42 12.25 -14.40
C ALA A 201 -1.92 11.64 -15.72
N ARG A 202 -1.12 10.58 -15.62
CA ARG A 202 -0.62 9.80 -16.75
C ARG A 202 -1.76 9.10 -17.51
N GLN A 203 -2.72 8.50 -16.82
CA GLN A 203 -3.94 7.91 -17.43
C GLN A 203 -4.81 8.96 -18.13
N LEU A 204 -4.95 10.14 -17.52
CA LEU A 204 -5.68 11.26 -18.10
C LEU A 204 -5.03 11.76 -19.38
N GLU A 205 -3.70 11.96 -19.38
CA GLU A 205 -2.93 12.37 -20.55
C GLU A 205 -3.11 11.37 -21.72
N GLU A 206 -3.03 10.07 -21.44
CA GLU A 206 -3.30 9.03 -22.45
C GLU A 206 -4.72 9.10 -23.03
N SER A 207 -5.69 9.57 -22.22
CA SER A 207 -7.07 9.78 -22.67
C SER A 207 -7.32 11.15 -23.32
N GLY A 208 -6.27 11.97 -23.49
CA GLY A 208 -6.36 13.31 -24.09
C GLY A 208 -6.85 14.40 -23.14
N GLU A 209 -6.93 14.11 -21.84
CA GLU A 209 -7.36 15.04 -20.80
C GLU A 209 -6.18 15.82 -20.22
N ARG A 210 -6.46 17.02 -19.69
CA ARG A 210 -5.44 17.89 -19.11
C ARG A 210 -5.47 17.83 -17.59
N VAL A 211 -4.31 17.66 -16.95
CA VAL A 211 -4.11 17.97 -15.54
C VAL A 211 -3.43 19.33 -15.44
N ALA A 212 -4.12 20.32 -14.87
CA ALA A 212 -3.58 21.68 -14.76
C ALA A 212 -2.66 21.85 -13.54
N VAL A 213 -2.91 21.10 -12.47
CA VAL A 213 -2.05 21.07 -11.28
C VAL A 213 -1.86 19.63 -10.85
N LEU A 214 -0.59 19.20 -10.78
CA LEU A 214 -0.17 17.99 -10.08
C LEU A 214 0.87 18.40 -9.05
N ALA A 215 0.44 18.57 -7.81
CA ALA A 215 1.31 18.90 -6.68
C ALA A 215 1.59 17.64 -5.86
N VAL A 216 2.87 17.29 -5.73
CA VAL A 216 3.32 16.17 -4.90
C VAL A 216 4.09 16.69 -3.69
N ILE A 217 3.79 16.17 -2.51
CA ILE A 217 4.33 16.67 -1.23
C ILE A 217 5.11 15.56 -0.55
N ASN A 218 6.41 15.80 -0.36
CA ASN A 218 7.38 14.85 0.16
C ASN A 218 7.23 13.46 -0.47
N THR A 219 7.24 13.44 -1.80
CA THR A 219 7.01 12.24 -2.61
C THR A 219 8.24 12.01 -3.47
N MET A 220 8.87 10.85 -3.31
CA MET A 220 9.92 10.42 -4.24
C MET A 220 9.30 10.09 -5.60
N PRO A 221 10.02 10.32 -6.71
CA PRO A 221 9.63 9.87 -8.03
C PRO A 221 9.17 8.40 -8.00
N PRO A 222 8.08 8.04 -8.70
CA PRO A 222 7.71 6.65 -8.90
C PRO A 222 8.89 5.79 -9.40
N GLY A 223 8.93 4.53 -8.99
CA GLY A 223 10.05 3.63 -9.29
C GLY A 223 11.25 3.76 -8.34
N THR A 224 11.25 4.77 -7.45
CA THR A 224 12.17 4.80 -6.31
C THR A 224 11.73 3.80 -5.24
N THR A 225 12.59 2.81 -4.98
CA THR A 225 12.44 1.81 -3.93
C THR A 225 12.60 2.44 -2.55
N GLU A 226 11.57 2.35 -1.70
CA GLU A 226 11.62 2.89 -0.32
C GLU A 226 11.78 1.79 0.74
N LEU A 227 11.21 0.61 0.48
CA LEU A 227 11.43 -0.63 1.24
C LEU A 227 11.93 -1.74 0.31
N ASP A 228 12.26 -2.89 0.86
CA ASP A 228 12.77 -4.01 0.04
C ASP A 228 11.70 -4.52 -0.94
N ALA A 229 11.93 -4.33 -2.23
CA ALA A 229 11.03 -4.75 -3.30
C ALA A 229 10.90 -6.29 -3.41
N ALA A 230 11.77 -7.07 -2.77
CA ALA A 230 11.63 -8.52 -2.67
C ALA A 230 10.59 -8.96 -1.64
N TRP A 231 10.11 -8.05 -0.78
CA TRP A 231 9.16 -8.39 0.28
C TRP A 231 7.73 -8.55 -0.26
N GLY A 232 7.08 -9.62 0.18
CA GLY A 232 5.66 -9.83 0.00
C GLY A 232 4.83 -9.11 1.07
N LEU A 233 3.51 -9.30 1.00
CA LEU A 233 2.56 -8.67 1.92
C LEU A 233 2.79 -9.07 3.38
N ARG A 234 3.22 -10.32 3.62
CA ARG A 234 3.48 -10.86 4.95
C ARG A 234 4.69 -10.19 5.57
N GLU A 235 5.80 -10.10 4.83
CA GLU A 235 7.04 -9.50 5.29
C GLU A 235 6.85 -8.01 5.59
N LEU A 236 6.12 -7.30 4.72
CA LEU A 236 5.73 -5.91 4.94
C LEU A 236 4.86 -5.75 6.20
N TYR A 237 3.88 -6.63 6.39
CA TYR A 237 3.03 -6.64 7.56
C TYR A 237 3.84 -6.87 8.85
N ASP A 238 4.70 -7.88 8.89
CA ASP A 238 5.52 -8.22 10.05
C ASP A 238 6.54 -7.12 10.38
N PHE A 239 7.14 -6.51 9.34
CA PHE A 239 7.99 -5.33 9.47
C PHE A 239 7.22 -4.18 10.11
N ARG A 240 5.98 -3.93 9.68
CA ARG A 240 5.13 -2.87 10.23
C ARG A 240 4.79 -3.12 11.70
N LEU A 241 4.40 -4.34 12.05
CA LEU A 241 4.12 -4.70 13.44
C LEU A 241 5.35 -4.50 14.33
N THR A 242 6.53 -4.93 13.87
CA THR A 242 7.79 -4.72 14.58
C THR A 242 8.09 -3.24 14.77
N SER A 243 7.94 -2.44 13.72
CA SER A 243 8.14 -0.98 13.77
C SER A 243 7.21 -0.28 14.77
N LEU A 244 5.97 -0.74 14.90
CA LEU A 244 5.00 -0.19 15.85
C LEU A 244 5.35 -0.58 17.29
N ARG A 245 5.76 -1.83 17.53
CA ARG A 245 6.22 -2.28 18.86
C ARG A 245 7.39 -1.43 19.35
N ASP A 246 8.38 -1.21 18.49
CA ASP A 246 9.55 -0.40 18.80
C ASP A 246 9.18 1.06 19.04
N ARG A 247 8.33 1.64 18.17
CA ARG A 247 7.91 3.04 18.28
C ARG A 247 7.15 3.34 19.58
N TYR A 248 6.26 2.45 19.98
CA TYR A 248 5.40 2.65 21.15
C TYR A 248 5.89 1.95 22.41
N GLU A 249 7.02 1.25 22.34
CA GLU A 249 7.61 0.49 23.43
C GLU A 249 6.58 -0.46 24.08
N VAL A 250 5.87 -1.20 23.22
CA VAL A 250 4.85 -2.19 23.63
C VAL A 250 5.28 -3.60 23.22
N PRO A 251 5.27 -4.58 24.15
CA PRO A 251 5.68 -5.94 23.84
C PRO A 251 4.64 -6.70 23.00
N ASP A 252 3.36 -6.37 23.14
CA ASP A 252 2.23 -7.02 22.48
C ASP A 252 1.28 -5.96 21.93
N LEU A 253 1.17 -5.86 20.60
CA LEU A 253 0.25 -4.92 19.97
C LEU A 253 -1.21 -5.32 20.18
N PHE A 254 -1.49 -6.62 20.33
CA PHE A 254 -2.84 -7.13 20.50
C PHE A 254 -3.45 -6.72 21.84
N THR A 255 -2.67 -6.59 22.91
CA THR A 255 -3.17 -6.09 24.20
C THR A 255 -3.18 -4.57 24.28
N ASP A 256 -2.29 -3.90 23.56
CA ASP A 256 -2.07 -2.45 23.64
C ASP A 256 -2.66 -1.67 22.45
N GLN A 257 -3.62 -2.27 21.73
CA GLN A 257 -4.20 -1.71 20.49
C GLN A 257 -4.67 -0.27 20.66
N GLU A 258 -5.38 0.03 21.75
CA GLU A 258 -5.92 1.37 22.01
C GLU A 258 -4.82 2.42 22.19
N ARG A 259 -3.73 2.07 22.90
CA ARG A 259 -2.59 2.96 23.11
C ARG A 259 -1.87 3.24 21.78
N VAL A 260 -1.62 2.19 21.01
CA VAL A 260 -0.94 2.29 19.71
C VAL A 260 -1.77 3.12 18.73
N MET A 261 -3.06 2.82 18.62
CA MET A 261 -3.99 3.52 17.72
C MET A 261 -4.13 4.98 18.09
N ARG A 262 -4.25 5.31 19.39
CA ARG A 262 -4.24 6.71 19.85
C ARG A 262 -2.96 7.44 19.46
N GLY A 263 -1.80 6.80 19.64
CA GLY A 263 -0.52 7.36 19.20
C GLY A 263 -0.43 7.58 17.69
N MET A 264 -1.07 6.72 16.89
CA MET A 264 -1.17 6.90 15.43
C MET A 264 -2.10 8.07 15.07
N VAL A 265 -3.20 8.25 15.80
CA VAL A 265 -4.10 9.42 15.64
C VAL A 265 -3.39 10.72 16.01
N ASP A 266 -2.59 10.75 17.09
CA ASP A 266 -1.85 11.93 17.54
C ASP A 266 -0.88 12.49 16.47
N ILE A 267 -0.37 11.62 15.60
CA ILE A 267 0.49 11.98 14.46
C ILE A 267 -0.25 11.96 13.11
N ALA A 268 -1.58 11.96 13.19
CA ALA A 268 -2.55 11.96 12.09
C ALA A 268 -2.54 10.72 11.18
N TRP A 269 -1.69 9.72 11.41
CA TRP A 269 -1.61 8.49 10.60
C TRP A 269 -2.93 7.74 10.50
N LEU A 270 -3.86 7.96 11.43
CA LEU A 270 -5.23 7.48 11.36
C LEU A 270 -6.17 8.60 11.82
N ASP A 271 -7.43 8.49 11.41
CA ASP A 271 -8.50 9.35 11.91
C ASP A 271 -9.05 8.80 13.23
N GLU A 272 -9.64 9.68 14.05
CA GLU A 272 -10.18 9.34 15.38
C GLU A 272 -11.30 8.29 15.36
N ASP A 273 -12.00 8.18 14.22
CA ASP A 273 -13.13 7.27 14.02
C ASP A 273 -12.70 5.83 13.70
N VAL A 274 -11.39 5.56 13.55
CA VAL A 274 -10.91 4.21 13.25
C VAL A 274 -11.00 3.32 14.49
N ASP A 275 -11.72 2.21 14.38
CA ASP A 275 -11.87 1.24 15.47
C ASP A 275 -10.50 0.69 15.91
N PRO A 276 -10.10 0.84 17.19
CA PRO A 276 -8.86 0.26 17.69
C PRO A 276 -8.74 -1.25 17.44
N ALA A 277 -9.87 -1.98 17.43
CA ALA A 277 -9.92 -3.41 17.14
C ALA A 277 -9.47 -3.77 15.71
N ASP A 278 -9.38 -2.79 14.82
CA ASP A 278 -8.90 -2.97 13.45
C ASP A 278 -7.39 -2.70 13.29
N LEU A 279 -6.62 -2.47 14.37
CA LEU A 279 -5.17 -2.18 14.30
C LEU A 279 -4.43 -3.08 13.30
N HIS A 280 -4.58 -4.39 13.43
CA HIS A 280 -3.94 -5.38 12.54
C HIS A 280 -4.49 -5.30 11.12
N TRP A 281 -5.79 -5.13 10.94
CA TRP A 281 -6.38 -4.89 9.62
C TRP A 281 -5.85 -3.59 8.98
N ARG A 282 -5.54 -2.55 9.76
CA ARG A 282 -4.91 -1.32 9.26
C ARG A 282 -3.49 -1.57 8.77
N GLN A 283 -2.74 -2.42 9.47
CA GLN A 283 -1.38 -2.76 9.05
C GLN A 283 -1.39 -3.65 7.79
N ALA A 284 -2.40 -4.50 7.61
CA ALA A 284 -2.58 -5.25 6.37
C ALA A 284 -2.91 -4.33 5.18
N VAL A 285 -3.72 -3.29 5.38
CA VAL A 285 -3.98 -2.26 4.35
C VAL A 285 -2.73 -1.44 4.03
N TRP A 286 -1.96 -1.05 5.05
CA TRP A 286 -0.68 -0.38 4.86
C TRP A 286 0.29 -1.25 4.04
N ALA A 287 0.42 -2.54 4.39
CA ALA A 287 1.28 -3.48 3.67
C ALA A 287 0.87 -3.62 2.20
N ALA A 288 -0.44 -3.66 1.91
CA ALA A 288 -0.95 -3.69 0.55
C ALA A 288 -0.62 -2.42 -0.25
N GLY A 289 -0.72 -1.23 0.38
CA GLY A 289 -0.35 0.04 -0.24
C GLY A 289 1.14 0.11 -0.58
N VAL A 290 2.00 -0.33 0.35
CA VAL A 290 3.44 -0.38 0.11
C VAL A 290 3.80 -1.43 -0.93
N PHE A 291 3.21 -2.61 -0.89
CA PHE A 291 3.41 -3.63 -1.91
C PHE A 291 3.12 -3.09 -3.31
N ALA A 292 1.98 -2.40 -3.47
CA ALA A 292 1.61 -1.77 -4.73
C ALA A 292 2.61 -0.69 -5.18
N GLN A 293 3.16 0.07 -4.23
CA GLN A 293 4.17 1.08 -4.48
C GLN A 293 5.49 0.48 -4.98
N GLU A 294 6.00 -0.55 -4.29
CA GLU A 294 7.29 -1.17 -4.62
C GLU A 294 7.25 -1.97 -5.93
N HIS A 295 6.06 -2.41 -6.34
CA HIS A 295 5.82 -3.12 -7.61
C HIS A 295 5.27 -2.21 -8.72
N TYR A 296 5.32 -0.89 -8.54
CA TYR A 296 4.85 0.04 -9.55
C TYR A 296 5.91 0.27 -10.63
N GLU A 297 5.55 -0.01 -11.88
CA GLU A 297 6.35 0.32 -13.07
C GLU A 297 5.82 1.61 -13.71
N PRO A 298 6.40 2.79 -13.40
CA PRO A 298 5.91 4.05 -13.92
C PRO A 298 6.27 4.24 -15.40
N ARG A 299 5.41 4.98 -16.10
CA ARG A 299 5.70 5.52 -17.44
C ARG A 299 5.75 7.05 -17.37
N PRO A 300 6.51 7.72 -18.25
CA PRO A 300 6.60 9.18 -18.24
C PRO A 300 5.25 9.86 -18.42
N TYR A 301 5.09 11.01 -17.77
CA TYR A 301 3.99 11.96 -17.88
C TYR A 301 4.51 13.27 -18.49
N GLY A 302 3.89 13.72 -19.58
CA GLY A 302 4.35 14.88 -20.33
C GLY A 302 4.07 16.24 -19.69
N GLY A 303 3.29 16.29 -18.60
CA GLY A 303 2.95 17.54 -17.92
C GLY A 303 3.94 17.98 -16.83
N GLU A 304 3.63 19.13 -16.23
CA GLU A 304 4.40 19.68 -15.11
C GLU A 304 4.04 19.00 -13.78
N VAL A 305 5.05 18.71 -12.97
CA VAL A 305 4.90 18.28 -11.57
C VAL A 305 5.43 19.37 -10.64
N THR A 306 4.59 19.88 -9.74
CA THR A 306 5.03 20.75 -8.65
C THR A 306 5.50 19.88 -7.48
N VAL A 307 6.80 19.87 -7.20
CA VAL A 307 7.41 19.03 -6.17
C VAL A 307 7.70 19.87 -4.94
N ILE A 308 7.06 19.56 -3.82
CA ILE A 308 7.32 20.19 -2.52
C ILE A 308 8.00 19.13 -1.65
N GLN A 309 9.24 19.35 -1.22
CA GLN A 309 10.02 18.31 -0.55
C GLN A 309 10.85 18.84 0.63
N LEU A 310 11.36 17.93 1.44
CA LEU A 310 12.33 18.27 2.47
C LEU A 310 13.66 18.68 1.83
N ALA A 311 14.31 19.71 2.39
CA ALA A 311 15.57 20.22 1.88
C ALA A 311 16.70 19.18 1.91
N GLU A 312 16.65 18.22 2.84
CA GLU A 312 17.64 17.12 2.93
C GLU A 312 17.52 16.07 1.82
N ASP A 313 16.36 15.99 1.17
CA ASP A 313 16.12 15.06 0.07
C ASP A 313 16.41 15.70 -1.30
N ALA A 314 16.49 17.03 -1.37
CA ALA A 314 16.57 17.77 -2.63
C ALA A 314 17.81 17.44 -3.48
N ASP A 315 18.91 17.06 -2.84
CA ASP A 315 20.17 16.72 -3.51
C ASP A 315 20.34 15.20 -3.74
N ARG A 316 19.36 14.39 -3.35
CA ARG A 316 19.42 12.93 -3.54
C ARG A 316 19.21 12.58 -5.02
N PRO A 317 20.03 11.71 -5.62
CA PRO A 317 19.81 11.24 -6.99
C PRO A 317 18.42 10.65 -7.21
N GLU A 318 17.87 9.99 -6.19
CA GLU A 318 16.56 9.37 -6.20
C GLU A 318 15.41 10.38 -6.27
N ALA A 319 15.65 11.66 -5.98
CA ALA A 319 14.65 12.73 -6.06
C ALA A 319 14.52 13.33 -7.47
N ASP A 320 15.26 12.81 -8.46
CA ASP A 320 15.22 13.30 -9.83
C ASP A 320 13.97 12.85 -10.59
N TRP A 321 13.09 13.81 -10.88
CA TRP A 321 11.86 13.61 -11.65
C TRP A 321 12.06 13.75 -13.17
N SER A 322 13.25 14.14 -13.64
CA SER A 322 13.47 14.55 -15.04
C SER A 322 13.18 13.48 -16.09
N SER A 323 13.26 12.20 -15.72
CA SER A 323 12.93 11.08 -16.59
C SER A 323 11.43 10.75 -16.63
N LEU A 324 10.66 11.26 -15.67
CA LEU A 324 9.25 10.92 -15.47
C LEU A 324 8.30 12.09 -15.74
N ALA A 325 8.73 13.34 -15.54
CA ALA A 325 7.90 14.53 -15.76
C ALA A 325 8.42 15.35 -16.95
N GLY A 326 7.51 15.91 -17.75
CA GLY A 326 7.86 16.83 -18.83
C GLY A 326 8.54 18.11 -18.34
N SER A 327 8.14 18.59 -17.16
CA SER A 327 8.85 19.62 -16.40
C SER A 327 8.58 19.50 -14.90
N THR A 328 9.47 20.06 -14.09
CA THR A 328 9.28 20.14 -12.64
C THR A 328 9.44 21.56 -12.11
N GLU A 329 8.60 21.92 -11.16
CA GLU A 329 8.77 23.10 -10.32
C GLU A 329 8.99 22.64 -8.88
N THR A 330 10.23 22.76 -8.40
CA THR A 330 10.65 22.19 -7.11
C THR A 330 10.79 23.26 -6.04
N HIS A 331 10.20 23.00 -4.87
CA HIS A 331 10.28 23.82 -3.66
C HIS A 331 10.81 22.97 -2.50
N ALA A 332 11.91 23.40 -1.89
CA ALA A 332 12.59 22.67 -0.82
C ALA A 332 12.46 23.41 0.52
N PHE A 333 12.11 22.68 1.58
CA PHE A 333 11.83 23.24 2.91
C PHE A 333 12.58 22.50 4.02
N THR A 334 13.13 23.25 4.97
CA THR A 334 13.61 22.65 6.23
C THR A 334 12.41 22.46 7.16
N SER A 335 11.97 21.22 7.33
CA SER A 335 10.77 20.88 8.14
C SER A 335 10.97 19.56 8.88
N ALA A 336 10.14 19.31 9.90
CA ALA A 336 10.25 18.11 10.74
C ALA A 336 9.72 16.83 10.07
N GLY A 337 9.10 16.95 8.90
CA GLY A 337 8.56 15.83 8.11
C GLY A 337 7.33 16.21 7.30
N THR A 338 6.72 15.23 6.62
CA THR A 338 5.59 15.45 5.70
C THR A 338 4.41 16.18 6.34
N LEU A 339 3.99 15.78 7.54
CA LEU A 339 2.87 16.44 8.23
C LEU A 339 3.17 17.90 8.55
N ALA A 340 4.41 18.22 8.93
CA ALA A 340 4.81 19.60 9.20
C ALA A 340 4.86 20.44 7.91
N LEU A 341 5.28 19.86 6.77
CA LEU A 341 5.20 20.52 5.47
C LEU A 341 3.75 20.83 5.07
N LEU A 342 2.83 19.89 5.27
CA LEU A 342 1.41 20.08 4.94
C LEU A 342 0.74 21.19 5.75
N ARG A 343 1.23 21.44 6.97
CA ARG A 343 0.76 22.51 7.86
C ARG A 343 1.52 23.83 7.69
N ASP A 344 2.54 23.87 6.83
CA ASP A 344 3.34 25.06 6.62
C ASP A 344 2.56 26.08 5.76
N ALA A 345 2.46 27.31 6.27
CA ALA A 345 1.73 28.38 5.59
C ALA A 345 2.31 28.74 4.22
N ALA A 346 3.63 28.63 4.02
CA ALA A 346 4.27 28.90 2.74
C ALA A 346 3.96 27.80 1.72
N VAL A 347 3.89 26.54 2.16
CA VAL A 347 3.43 25.41 1.32
C VAL A 347 1.98 25.63 0.90
N ALA A 348 1.11 26.01 1.84
CA ALA A 348 -0.28 26.34 1.54
C ALA A 348 -0.40 27.51 0.54
N GLU A 349 0.40 28.56 0.68
CA GLU A 349 0.40 29.70 -0.25
C GLU A 349 0.82 29.30 -1.67
N ILE A 350 1.85 28.45 -1.82
CA ILE A 350 2.29 27.94 -3.13
C ILE A 350 1.15 27.17 -3.80
N ILE A 351 0.52 26.25 -3.06
CA ILE A 351 -0.57 25.43 -3.57
C ILE A 351 -1.77 26.31 -3.93
N ALA A 352 -2.21 27.19 -3.03
CA ALA A 352 -3.32 28.11 -3.29
C ALA A 352 -3.07 28.97 -4.53
N LYS A 353 -1.84 29.47 -4.72
CA LYS A 353 -1.46 30.25 -5.91
C LYS A 353 -1.50 29.43 -7.19
N LYS A 354 -1.00 28.18 -7.17
CA LYS A 354 -1.10 27.25 -8.31
C LYS A 354 -2.56 26.91 -8.63
N LEU A 355 -3.42 26.76 -7.63
CA LEU A 355 -4.84 26.51 -7.84
C LEU A 355 -5.54 27.75 -8.41
N ALA A 356 -5.22 28.95 -7.90
CA ALA A 356 -5.82 30.21 -8.33
C ALA A 356 -5.51 30.57 -9.79
N SER A 357 -4.38 30.11 -10.37
CA SER A 357 -4.10 30.29 -11.80
C SER A 357 -5.00 29.47 -12.72
N HIS A 358 -5.82 28.59 -12.14
CA HIS A 358 -6.78 27.73 -12.83
C HIS A 358 -8.14 27.85 -12.12
N GLY A 359 -8.89 28.92 -12.43
CA GLY A 359 -10.18 29.18 -11.79
C GLY A 359 -11.20 29.88 -12.68
N ALA A 360 -12.26 29.14 -13.01
CA ALA A 360 -13.69 29.46 -12.87
C ALA A 360 -14.45 28.41 -13.68
#